data_AF-A0AAV5DIL4-F1
#
_entry.id   AF-A0AAV5DIL4-F1
#
_cell.length_a   1.000
_cell.length_b   1.000
_cell.length_c   1.000
_cell.angle_alpha   90.00
_cell.angle_beta   90.00
_cell.angle_gamma   90.00
#
_symmetry.space_group_name_H-M   'P 1'
#
loop_
_entity.id
_entity.type
_entity.pdbx_description
1 polymer ?
#
loop_
_entity_poly.entity_id
_entity_poly.type
_entity_poly.pdbx_seq_one_letter_code
_entity_poly.pdbx_strand_id
1 'polypeptide(L)'
;MPPMDQLLLLPLFLVLAANNVAAGVGPRPVPMPWPEQFHAVLLTNFSASGGRLELIDVYYDWPRGRSLNVVRGQLSGEPVYNVEWVNGSSYLFDNSASSSSCTATWHPVGVLPPNWIDTAAYLGRETVDGFDCHVWGQRFFVRYYQEVATGRPVAWNFVGS
;
A
#
# COMPACT_ATOMS: atom_id res chain seq x y z
N MET A 1 -65.25 12.86 42.25
CA MET A 1 -65.29 11.55 41.57
C MET A 1 -64.96 11.77 40.09
N PRO A 2 -64.13 10.90 39.49
CA PRO A 2 -63.04 11.18 38.51
C PRO A 2 -63.46 10.82 37.05
N PRO A 3 -62.57 10.62 36.02
CA PRO A 3 -61.10 10.82 35.86
C PRO A 3 -60.75 11.74 34.64
N MET A 4 -59.55 12.33 34.47
CA MET A 4 -58.20 11.77 34.15
C MET A 4 -58.14 11.02 32.80
N ASP A 5 -57.02 11.19 32.10
CA ASP A 5 -56.57 10.51 30.86
C ASP A 5 -56.95 11.21 29.53
N GLN A 6 -56.05 11.49 28.58
CA GLN A 6 -54.72 10.94 28.32
C GLN A 6 -53.95 11.87 27.37
N LEU A 7 -52.71 12.22 27.74
CA LEU A 7 -51.70 12.70 26.81
C LEU A 7 -51.51 11.64 25.72
N LEU A 8 -51.87 11.95 24.47
CA LEU A 8 -51.46 11.15 23.32
C LEU A 8 -49.98 11.42 23.03
N LEU A 9 -49.11 10.69 23.72
CA LEU A 9 -47.73 10.46 23.34
C LEU A 9 -47.71 9.71 22.00
N LEU A 10 -47.42 10.41 20.90
CA LEU A 10 -47.02 9.76 19.65
C LEU A 10 -45.69 9.03 19.89
N PRO A 11 -45.60 7.70 19.69
CA PRO A 11 -44.31 7.05 19.67
C PRO A 11 -43.62 7.38 18.33
N LEU A 12 -42.53 8.14 18.41
CA LEU A 12 -41.57 8.31 17.31
C LEU A 12 -40.90 6.95 17.07
N PHE A 13 -41.47 6.13 16.19
CA PHE A 13 -40.81 4.92 15.69
C PHE A 13 -39.66 5.33 14.78
N LEU A 14 -38.46 5.50 15.36
CA LEU A 14 -37.21 5.54 14.61
C LEU A 14 -36.98 4.14 14.02
N VAL A 15 -37.35 3.93 12.76
CA VAL A 15 -36.98 2.72 12.02
C VAL A 15 -35.49 2.82 11.71
N LEU A 16 -34.66 2.22 12.58
CA LEU A 16 -33.26 1.95 12.27
C LEU A 16 -33.27 0.85 11.19
N ALA A 17 -33.28 1.24 9.93
CA ALA A 17 -32.96 0.32 8.84
C ALA A 17 -31.50 -0.09 8.99
N ALA A 18 -31.25 -1.16 9.75
CA ALA A 18 -29.98 -1.84 9.74
C ALA A 18 -29.81 -2.42 8.33
N ASN A 19 -29.12 -1.69 7.46
CA ASN A 19 -28.51 -2.27 6.26
C ASN A 19 -27.44 -3.26 6.73
N ASN A 20 -27.88 -4.45 7.17
CA ASN A 20 -27.05 -5.63 7.15
C ASN A 20 -26.82 -5.95 5.68
N VAL A 21 -25.85 -5.26 5.08
CA VAL A 21 -25.20 -5.78 3.89
C VAL A 21 -24.59 -7.10 4.36
N ALA A 22 -25.31 -8.19 4.10
CA ALA A 22 -24.74 -9.52 4.20
C ALA A 22 -23.47 -9.47 3.36
N ALA A 23 -22.31 -9.46 4.02
CA ALA A 23 -21.05 -9.65 3.34
C ALA A 23 -21.20 -10.94 2.55
N GLY A 24 -21.22 -10.81 1.22
CA GLY A 24 -21.57 -11.92 0.34
C GLY A 24 -20.76 -13.15 0.73
N VAL A 25 -21.43 -14.29 0.86
CA VAL A 25 -20.83 -15.61 1.12
C VAL A 25 -20.15 -16.10 -0.18
N GLY A 26 -19.25 -15.27 -0.70
CA GLY A 26 -18.32 -15.61 -1.75
C GLY A 26 -17.01 -16.13 -1.15
N PRO A 27 -16.21 -16.88 -1.92
CA PRO A 27 -14.88 -17.27 -1.49
C PRO A 27 -14.07 -16.01 -1.14
N ARG A 28 -13.33 -16.06 -0.02
CA ARG A 28 -12.45 -14.97 0.39
C ARG A 28 -11.41 -14.76 -0.73
N PRO A 29 -11.17 -13.52 -1.19
CA PRO A 29 -10.15 -13.27 -2.19
C PRO A 29 -8.78 -13.68 -1.67
N VAL A 30 -8.00 -14.33 -2.53
CA VAL A 30 -6.61 -14.70 -2.31
C VAL A 30 -5.76 -13.64 -3.01
N PRO A 31 -4.76 -13.04 -2.34
CA PRO A 31 -3.89 -12.07 -3.00
C PRO A 31 -3.11 -12.73 -4.13
N MET A 32 -3.01 -12.06 -5.27
CA MET A 32 -2.15 -12.51 -6.36
C MET A 32 -0.68 -12.20 -6.01
N PRO A 33 0.24 -13.15 -6.20
CA PRO A 33 1.67 -12.88 -6.09
C PRO A 33 2.09 -11.77 -7.06
N TRP A 34 3.15 -11.03 -6.71
CA TRP A 34 3.77 -10.12 -7.67
C TRP A 34 4.34 -10.89 -8.86
N PRO A 35 4.39 -10.28 -10.07
CA PRO A 35 5.19 -10.82 -11.16
C PRO A 35 6.65 -10.97 -10.73
N GLU A 36 7.31 -12.05 -11.15
CA GLU A 36 8.74 -12.27 -10.83
C GLU A 36 9.65 -11.17 -11.37
N GLN A 37 9.22 -10.48 -12.44
CA GLN A 37 9.91 -9.33 -13.00
C GLN A 37 8.89 -8.28 -13.42
N PHE A 38 9.13 -7.02 -13.08
CA PHE A 38 8.33 -5.90 -13.58
C PHE A 38 9.10 -4.59 -13.54
N HIS A 39 8.62 -3.62 -14.33
CA HIS A 39 8.93 -2.21 -14.17
C HIS A 39 7.67 -1.47 -13.73
N ALA A 40 7.83 -0.53 -12.79
CA ALA A 40 6.76 0.32 -12.31
C ALA A 40 7.28 1.73 -12.05
N VAL A 41 6.40 2.72 -12.17
CA VAL A 41 6.65 4.10 -11.76
C VAL A 41 5.81 4.39 -10.53
N LEU A 42 6.46 4.76 -9.44
CA LEU A 42 5.82 5.08 -8.17
C LEU A 42 5.89 6.57 -7.90
N LEU A 43 4.79 7.14 -7.43
CA LEU A 43 4.80 8.43 -6.76
C LEU A 43 4.78 8.17 -5.26
N THR A 44 5.90 8.43 -4.60
CA THR A 44 6.04 8.22 -3.16
C THR A 44 5.92 9.55 -2.43
N ASN A 45 5.07 9.57 -1.39
CA ASN A 45 4.82 10.76 -0.61
C ASN A 45 5.38 10.65 0.81
N PHE A 46 6.50 11.33 1.04
CA PHE A 46 7.12 11.45 2.36
C PHE A 46 6.77 12.77 3.09
N SER A 47 5.80 13.55 2.62
CA SER A 47 5.51 14.87 3.20
C SER A 47 5.09 14.81 4.68
N ALA A 48 4.42 13.73 5.09
CA ALA A 48 3.99 13.54 6.48
C ALA A 48 5.15 13.42 7.47
N SER A 49 6.32 12.93 7.03
CA SER A 49 7.54 12.80 7.84
C SER A 49 8.54 13.93 7.62
N GLY A 50 8.12 15.03 6.99
CA GLY A 50 8.99 16.17 6.64
C GLY A 50 9.87 15.91 5.41
N GLY A 51 9.65 14.81 4.70
CA GLY A 51 10.29 14.51 3.41
C GLY A 51 9.64 15.23 2.23
N ARG A 52 9.84 14.69 1.03
CA ARG A 52 9.34 15.26 -0.24
C ARG A 52 8.57 14.24 -1.07
N LEU A 53 7.90 14.71 -2.11
CA LEU A 53 7.40 13.85 -3.18
C LEU A 53 8.56 13.35 -4.04
N GLU A 54 8.56 12.05 -4.32
CA GLU A 54 9.55 11.40 -5.17
C GLU A 54 8.86 10.57 -6.24
N LEU A 55 9.44 10.59 -7.44
CA LEU A 55 9.10 9.69 -8.53
C LEU A 55 10.18 8.61 -8.61
N ILE A 56 9.77 7.35 -8.52
CA ILE A 56 10.68 6.21 -8.44
C ILE A 56 10.36 5.23 -9.57
N ASP A 57 11.32 5.02 -10.46
CA ASP A 57 11.30 3.88 -11.36
C ASP A 57 11.82 2.64 -10.63
N VAL A 58 10.98 1.62 -10.48
CA VAL A 58 11.35 0.34 -9.87
C VAL A 58 11.53 -0.70 -10.96
N TYR A 59 12.70 -1.33 -10.99
CA TYR A 59 13.01 -2.49 -11.81
C TYR A 59 13.20 -3.70 -10.90
N TYR A 60 12.16 -4.50 -10.77
CA TYR A 60 12.12 -5.69 -9.93
C TYR A 60 12.56 -6.93 -10.73
N ASP A 61 13.51 -7.70 -10.19
CA ASP A 61 14.08 -8.89 -10.84
C ASP A 61 14.31 -10.00 -9.80
N TRP A 62 13.22 -10.64 -9.37
CA TRP A 62 13.23 -11.68 -8.33
C TRP A 62 14.12 -12.88 -8.66
N PRO A 63 14.13 -13.45 -9.89
CA PRO A 63 14.99 -14.59 -10.21
C PRO A 63 16.48 -14.27 -10.07
N ARG A 64 16.87 -13.00 -10.16
CA ARG A 64 18.24 -12.53 -9.92
C ARG A 64 18.43 -11.88 -8.56
N GLY A 65 17.41 -11.92 -7.70
CA GLY A 65 17.45 -11.47 -6.32
C GLY A 65 17.76 -9.99 -6.13
N ARG A 66 17.31 -9.12 -7.05
CA ARG A 66 17.62 -7.68 -7.02
C ARG A 66 16.43 -6.79 -7.37
N SER A 67 16.46 -5.56 -6.86
CA SER A 67 15.56 -4.47 -7.24
C SER A 67 16.37 -3.19 -7.41
N LEU A 68 16.20 -2.49 -8.54
CA LEU A 68 16.77 -1.16 -8.74
C LEU A 68 15.67 -0.13 -8.63
N ASN A 69 15.85 0.84 -7.74
CA ASN A 69 15.02 2.03 -7.63
C ASN A 69 15.82 3.22 -8.17
N VAL A 70 15.30 3.91 -9.18
CA VAL A 70 15.85 5.18 -9.69
C VAL A 70 14.99 6.31 -9.16
N VAL A 71 15.50 7.05 -8.19
CA VAL A 71 14.75 8.02 -7.39
C VAL A 71 14.99 9.43 -7.92
N ARG A 72 13.90 10.15 -8.21
CA ARG A 72 13.90 11.55 -8.65
C ARG A 72 13.01 12.38 -7.73
N GLY A 73 13.55 13.44 -7.15
CA GLY A 73 12.76 14.48 -6.51
C GLY A 73 12.16 15.44 -7.55
N GLN A 74 11.02 16.04 -7.24
CA GLN A 74 10.31 16.96 -8.16
C GLN A 74 11.17 18.12 -8.70
N LEU A 75 12.18 18.56 -7.92
CA LEU A 75 13.11 19.65 -8.28
C LEU A 75 14.59 19.22 -8.14
N SER A 76 14.87 17.91 -8.07
CA SER A 76 16.26 17.43 -7.98
C SER A 76 16.94 17.45 -9.35
N GLY A 77 18.26 17.55 -9.35
CA GLY A 77 19.08 17.33 -10.55
C GLY A 77 19.12 15.85 -10.93
N GLU A 78 20.32 15.29 -11.03
CA GLU A 78 20.53 13.88 -11.37
C GLU A 78 19.84 12.93 -10.36
N PRO A 79 19.36 11.76 -10.81
CA PRO A 79 18.72 10.78 -9.95
C PRO A 79 19.73 10.15 -8.97
N VAL A 80 19.18 9.64 -7.87
CA VAL A 80 19.89 8.74 -6.97
C VAL A 80 19.45 7.32 -7.28
N TYR A 81 20.39 6.37 -7.24
CA TYR A 81 20.15 4.97 -7.53
C TYR A 81 20.22 4.17 -6.23
N ASN A 82 19.26 3.28 -6.02
CA ASN A 82 19.23 2.37 -4.89
C ASN A 82 19.08 0.93 -5.39
N VAL A 83 20.13 0.12 -5.25
CA VAL A 83 20.11 -1.30 -5.61
C VAL A 83 19.98 -2.15 -4.36
N GLU A 84 18.86 -2.85 -4.25
CA GLU A 84 18.52 -3.71 -3.12
C GLU A 84 18.64 -5.18 -3.51
N TRP A 85 19.10 -6.00 -2.58
CA TRP A 85 19.30 -7.43 -2.77
C TRP A 85 18.48 -8.27 -1.79
N VAL A 86 18.16 -9.50 -2.18
CA VAL A 86 17.44 -10.47 -1.34
C VAL A 86 18.19 -10.89 -0.08
N ASN A 87 19.52 -10.71 -0.04
CA ASN A 87 20.33 -10.96 1.16
C ASN A 87 20.29 -9.81 2.17
N GLY A 88 19.51 -8.76 1.90
CA GLY A 88 19.36 -7.58 2.74
C GLY A 88 20.36 -6.47 2.47
N SER A 89 21.40 -6.69 1.67
CA SER A 89 22.30 -5.60 1.28
C SER A 89 21.61 -4.60 0.35
N SER A 90 21.92 -3.33 0.54
CA SER A 90 21.44 -2.25 -0.31
C SER A 90 22.55 -1.24 -0.55
N TYR A 91 22.57 -0.65 -1.74
CA TYR A 91 23.59 0.29 -2.20
C TYR A 91 22.92 1.53 -2.78
N LEU A 92 23.01 2.63 -2.05
CA LEU A 92 22.53 3.95 -2.46
C LEU A 92 23.71 4.72 -3.06
N PHE A 93 23.61 5.13 -4.32
CA PHE A 93 24.67 5.89 -4.98
C PHE A 93 24.13 7.04 -5.82
N ASP A 94 24.87 8.15 -5.79
CA ASP A 94 24.75 9.24 -6.74
C ASP A 94 25.93 9.18 -7.71
N ASN A 95 25.69 9.55 -8.97
CA ASN A 95 26.72 9.60 -10.01
C ASN A 95 26.66 10.96 -10.74
N SER A 96 26.39 12.02 -9.99
CA SER A 96 26.29 13.36 -10.57
C SER A 96 27.70 13.89 -10.89
N ALA A 97 27.81 14.75 -11.89
CA ALA A 97 29.09 15.37 -12.24
C ALA A 97 29.68 16.22 -11.08
N SER A 98 28.85 16.65 -10.14
CA SER A 98 29.20 17.50 -8.99
C SER A 98 29.41 16.75 -7.67
N SER A 99 29.02 15.47 -7.59
CA SER A 99 29.09 14.63 -6.39
C SER A 99 28.95 13.18 -6.81
N SER A 100 29.89 12.34 -6.36
CA SER A 100 29.85 10.88 -6.46
C SER A 100 29.94 10.28 -5.06
N SER A 101 28.93 9.53 -4.66
CA SER A 101 28.85 8.87 -3.36
C SER A 101 28.27 7.46 -3.50
N CYS A 102 28.65 6.57 -2.58
CA CYS A 102 28.07 5.23 -2.46
C CYS A 102 27.97 4.88 -0.98
N THR A 103 26.75 4.61 -0.52
CA THR A 103 26.44 4.20 0.85
C THR A 103 25.87 2.79 0.82
N ALA A 104 26.51 1.88 1.55
CA ALA A 104 26.00 0.53 1.75
C ALA A 104 25.17 0.47 3.04
N THR A 105 23.96 -0.05 2.96
CA THR A 105 23.07 -0.31 4.09
C THR A 105 22.65 -1.77 4.12
N TRP A 106 22.10 -2.20 5.26
CA TRP A 106 21.56 -3.55 5.43
C TRP A 106 20.15 -3.49 6.00
N HIS A 107 19.23 -4.19 5.34
CA HIS A 107 17.82 -4.30 5.69
C HIS A 107 17.50 -5.79 5.93
N PRO A 108 17.10 -6.20 7.14
CA PRO A 108 16.86 -7.61 7.46
C PRO A 108 15.89 -8.34 6.52
N VAL A 109 14.94 -7.61 5.93
CA VAL A 109 13.92 -8.14 5.03
C VAL A 109 14.44 -8.30 3.60
N GLY A 110 15.35 -7.43 3.15
CA GLY A 110 15.77 -7.33 1.76
C GLY A 110 14.61 -7.01 0.81
N VAL A 111 14.76 -7.44 -0.44
CA VAL A 111 13.72 -7.35 -1.48
C VAL A 111 12.54 -8.26 -1.11
N LEU A 112 11.32 -7.71 -1.15
CA LEU A 112 10.10 -8.47 -0.87
C LEU A 112 9.92 -9.61 -1.90
N PRO A 113 9.70 -10.88 -1.46
CA PRO A 113 9.41 -11.99 -2.37
C PRO A 113 8.04 -11.83 -3.02
N PRO A 114 7.76 -12.45 -4.18
CA PRO A 114 6.47 -12.34 -4.87
C PRO A 114 5.24 -12.60 -4.00
N ASN A 115 5.39 -13.45 -3.00
CA ASN A 115 4.32 -13.92 -2.14
C ASN A 115 4.30 -13.25 -0.74
N TRP A 116 4.95 -12.09 -0.59
CA TRP A 116 5.12 -11.39 0.69
C TRP A 116 3.80 -11.03 1.40
N ILE A 117 2.68 -11.04 0.68
CA ILE A 117 1.34 -10.68 1.18
C ILE A 117 0.45 -11.91 1.49
N ASP A 118 0.93 -13.14 1.30
CA ASP A 118 0.13 -14.39 1.45
C ASP A 118 -0.55 -14.53 2.83
N THR A 119 0.08 -13.99 3.87
CA THR A 119 -0.39 -14.09 5.25
C THR A 119 -1.14 -12.85 5.73
N ALA A 120 -1.34 -11.86 4.86
CA ALA A 120 -1.95 -10.59 5.22
C ALA A 120 -3.47 -10.73 5.46
N ALA A 121 -3.99 -9.91 6.37
CA ALA A 121 -5.41 -9.87 6.66
C ALA A 121 -6.14 -9.08 5.56
N TYR A 122 -7.09 -9.72 4.86
CA TYR A 122 -8.02 -8.99 3.99
C TYR A 122 -8.87 -8.00 4.79
N LEU A 123 -8.87 -6.73 4.38
CA LEU A 123 -9.54 -5.61 5.05
C LEU A 123 -10.81 -5.14 4.33
N GLY A 124 -11.01 -5.51 3.06
CA GLY A 124 -12.18 -5.12 2.28
C GLY A 124 -11.81 -4.61 0.90
N ARG A 125 -12.65 -3.72 0.36
CA ARG A 125 -12.43 -3.05 -0.93
C ARG A 125 -12.41 -1.54 -0.74
N GLU A 126 -11.54 -0.86 -1.47
CA GLU A 126 -11.45 0.60 -1.49
C GLU A 126 -11.13 1.07 -2.92
N THR A 127 -11.54 2.29 -3.27
CA THR A 127 -11.15 2.92 -4.53
C THR A 127 -9.91 3.77 -4.32
N VAL A 128 -8.84 3.52 -5.09
CA VAL A 128 -7.57 4.25 -5.03
C VAL A 128 -7.18 4.68 -6.45
N ASP A 129 -6.99 5.98 -6.67
CA ASP A 129 -6.60 6.56 -7.97
C ASP A 129 -7.47 6.10 -9.15
N GLY A 130 -8.77 5.88 -8.90
CA GLY A 130 -9.73 5.41 -9.89
C GLY A 130 -9.78 3.88 -10.08
N PHE A 131 -8.95 3.11 -9.36
CA PHE A 131 -8.96 1.65 -9.37
C PHE A 131 -9.78 1.09 -8.21
N ASP A 132 -10.63 0.11 -8.51
CA ASP A 132 -11.32 -0.70 -7.49
C ASP A 132 -10.37 -1.80 -6.99
N CYS A 133 -9.98 -1.68 -5.73
CA CYS A 133 -8.92 -2.47 -5.13
C CYS A 133 -9.46 -3.33 -4.00
N HIS A 134 -8.99 -4.57 -3.96
CA HIS A 134 -8.94 -5.32 -2.72
C HIS A 134 -7.87 -4.70 -1.81
N VAL A 135 -8.06 -4.80 -0.49
CA VAL A 135 -7.16 -4.22 0.52
C VAL A 135 -6.69 -5.29 1.48
N TRP A 136 -5.37 -5.34 1.73
CA TRP A 136 -4.74 -6.26 2.67
C TRP A 136 -3.89 -5.50 3.68
N GLY A 137 -3.95 -5.93 4.95
CA GLY A 137 -3.12 -5.44 6.03
C GLY A 137 -2.08 -6.48 6.43
N GLN A 138 -0.80 -6.17 6.26
CA GLN A 138 0.30 -6.99 6.74
C GLN A 138 0.83 -6.41 8.06
N ARG A 139 0.75 -7.24 9.12
CA ARG A 139 1.04 -6.96 10.56
C ARG A 139 1.52 -5.53 10.88
N PHE A 140 0.62 -4.62 11.23
CA PHE A 140 0.88 -3.26 11.74
C PHE A 140 1.76 -2.31 10.92
N PHE A 141 2.33 -2.70 9.77
CA PHE A 141 3.27 -1.84 9.06
C PHE A 141 2.86 -1.50 7.63
N VAL A 142 2.05 -2.32 6.91
CA VAL A 142 1.66 -2.03 5.51
C VAL A 142 0.17 -2.26 5.27
N ARG A 143 -0.44 -1.30 4.57
CA ARG A 143 -1.70 -1.48 3.83
C ARG A 143 -1.41 -1.59 2.34
N TYR A 144 -1.77 -2.70 1.73
CA TYR A 144 -1.53 -3.04 0.32
C TYR A 144 -2.85 -3.01 -0.47
N TYR A 145 -2.78 -2.45 -1.68
CA TYR A 145 -3.91 -2.31 -2.59
C TYR A 145 -3.58 -3.00 -3.90
N GLN A 146 -4.43 -3.95 -4.30
CA GLN A 146 -4.31 -4.67 -5.55
C GLN A 146 -5.64 -4.61 -6.30
N GLU A 147 -5.57 -4.26 -7.57
CA GLU A 147 -6.73 -4.06 -8.42
C GLU A 147 -7.52 -5.36 -8.58
N VAL A 148 -8.84 -5.28 -8.45
CA VAL A 148 -9.72 -6.44 -8.54
C VAL A 148 -9.72 -7.04 -9.95
N ALA A 149 -9.70 -6.18 -10.97
CA ALA A 149 -9.84 -6.61 -12.36
C ALA A 149 -8.65 -7.43 -12.87
N THR A 150 -7.43 -7.11 -12.41
CA THR A 150 -6.20 -7.70 -12.97
C THR A 150 -5.28 -8.35 -11.94
N GLY A 151 -5.48 -8.07 -10.65
CA GLY A 151 -4.53 -8.48 -9.62
C GLY A 151 -3.26 -7.64 -9.57
N ARG A 152 -3.13 -6.56 -10.36
CA ARG A 152 -1.92 -5.73 -10.34
C ARG A 152 -1.79 -4.94 -9.01
N PRO A 153 -0.56 -4.75 -8.50
CA PRO A 153 -0.32 -3.79 -7.43
C PRO A 153 -0.73 -2.38 -7.87
N VAL A 154 -1.45 -1.67 -7.01
CA VAL A 154 -1.86 -0.26 -7.25
C VAL A 154 -1.14 0.68 -6.28
N ALA A 155 -1.12 0.34 -5.00
CA ALA A 155 -0.48 1.15 -3.98
C ALA A 155 -0.07 0.31 -2.77
N TRP A 156 0.84 0.85 -1.96
CA TRP A 156 1.11 0.38 -0.61
C TRP A 156 1.50 1.54 0.28
N ASN A 157 0.95 1.56 1.49
CA ASN A 157 1.23 2.58 2.49
C ASN A 157 1.86 1.93 3.69
N PHE A 158 3.02 2.43 4.09
CA PHE A 158 3.61 2.08 5.37
C PHE A 158 2.88 2.86 6.47
N VAL A 159 2.12 2.16 7.31
CA VAL A 159 1.39 2.73 8.44
C VAL A 159 2.18 2.45 9.71
N GLY A 160 2.84 3.46 10.28
CA GLY A 160 3.64 3.30 11.50
C GLY A 160 4.98 4.02 11.43
N SER A 161 4.94 5.33 11.66
CA SER A 161 6.08 6.17 12.05
C SER A 161 5.61 7.13 13.14
#